data_AF-V5IHM9-F1
#
_entry.id   AF-V5IHM9-F1
#
_cell.length_a   1.000
_cell.length_b   1.000
_cell.length_c   1.000
_cell.angle_alpha   90.00
_cell.angle_beta   90.00
_cell.angle_gamma   90.00
#
_symmetry.space_group_name_H-M   'P 1'
#
loop_
_entity.id
_entity.type
_entity.pdbx_description
1 polymer ?
#
loop_
_entity_poly.entity_id
_entity_poly.type
_entity_poly.pdbx_seq_one_letter_code
_entity_poly.pdbx_strand_id
1 'polypeptide(L)'
;LSILNGEKFYGQDTTSDTTPSLLGIHAYCLKMEFLQAGNTGLPNTLSLFYIDSSNKLKSSYWTNATLSIKVAESENSVTFTFTRANKTELMGRNVKYVLLKTLNNQDYSFCSILQTSKGQPNCSYWVLVMSRGGVVPEWCLPDTIEQGCKVEIYNPDET
;
A
#
# COMPACT_ATOMS: atom_id res chain seq x y z
N LEU A 1 -11.78 -3.93 -6.15
CA LEU A 1 -11.43 -2.55 -5.72
C LEU A 1 -12.61 -1.81 -5.07
N SER A 2 -13.86 -1.93 -5.53
CA SER A 2 -15.05 -1.38 -4.83
C SER A 2 -15.22 -1.87 -3.39
N ILE A 3 -14.76 -3.10 -3.12
CA ILE A 3 -14.73 -3.75 -1.79
C ILE A 3 -13.77 -3.04 -0.82
N LEU A 4 -12.84 -2.21 -1.30
CA LEU A 4 -11.84 -1.55 -0.46
C LEU A 4 -12.32 -0.22 0.13
N ASN A 5 -13.48 0.31 -0.27
CA ASN A 5 -13.89 1.64 0.15
C ASN A 5 -14.18 1.71 1.65
N GLY A 6 -13.49 2.59 2.37
CA GLY A 6 -13.59 2.76 3.81
C GLY A 6 -12.83 1.70 4.62
N GLU A 7 -12.24 0.70 3.96
CA GLU A 7 -11.43 -0.33 4.61
C GLU A 7 -10.07 0.23 5.00
N LYS A 8 -9.62 -0.15 6.19
CA LYS A 8 -8.31 0.20 6.72
C LYS A 8 -7.39 -0.99 6.57
N PHE A 9 -6.14 -0.74 6.19
CA PHE A 9 -5.11 -1.75 6.09
C PHE A 9 -3.87 -1.32 6.85
N TYR A 10 -3.30 -2.25 7.62
CA TYR A 10 -2.13 -2.02 8.47
C TYR A 10 -0.93 -2.75 7.86
N GLY A 11 0.19 -2.04 7.76
CA GLY A 11 1.44 -2.60 7.25
C GLY A 11 2.11 -3.47 8.29
N GLN A 12 2.23 -4.76 7.99
CA GLN A 12 2.90 -5.72 8.88
C GLN A 12 4.42 -5.55 8.87
N ASP A 13 5.04 -5.91 10.00
CA ASP A 13 6.50 -5.94 10.19
C ASP A 13 7.23 -4.63 9.84
N THR A 14 6.53 -3.49 9.91
CA THR A 14 7.14 -2.19 9.68
C THR A 14 7.94 -1.75 10.92
N THR A 15 9.25 -1.61 10.75
CA THR A 15 10.18 -1.12 11.80
C THR A 15 10.73 0.26 11.45
N SER A 16 11.37 0.95 12.40
CA SER A 16 11.91 2.30 12.17
C SER A 16 12.90 2.39 11.01
N ASP A 17 13.54 1.29 10.63
CA ASP A 17 14.52 1.23 9.54
C ASP A 17 13.90 0.80 8.20
N THR A 18 12.58 0.52 8.19
CA THR A 18 11.84 0.14 6.99
C THR A 18 11.60 1.35 6.10
N THR A 19 11.82 1.20 4.78
CA THR A 19 11.47 2.22 3.77
C THR A 19 10.33 1.70 2.88
N PRO A 20 9.05 1.83 3.24
CA PRO A 20 7.93 1.33 2.43
C PRO A 20 7.97 1.88 1.01
N SER A 21 7.74 1.06 -0.01
CA SER A 21 7.91 1.44 -1.41
C SER A 21 6.99 2.60 -1.82
N LEU A 22 5.77 2.61 -1.27
CA LEU A 22 4.81 3.68 -1.50
C LEU A 22 5.31 5.01 -0.94
N LEU A 23 5.97 5.01 0.24
CA LEU A 23 6.48 6.23 0.87
C LEU A 23 7.84 6.67 0.32
N GLY A 24 8.76 5.73 0.13
CA GLY A 24 10.15 6.01 -0.28
C GLY A 24 10.99 6.69 0.81
N ILE A 25 10.51 6.72 2.07
CA ILE A 25 11.21 7.26 3.24
C ILE A 25 11.17 6.26 4.40
N HIS A 26 12.07 6.40 5.38
CA HIS A 26 12.02 5.61 6.62
C HIS A 26 10.74 5.90 7.39
N ALA A 27 9.88 4.89 7.54
CA ALA A 27 8.60 5.02 8.20
C ALA A 27 8.09 3.66 8.73
N TYR A 28 7.32 3.73 9.81
CA TYR A 28 6.73 2.56 10.47
C TYR A 28 5.32 2.85 10.99
N CYS A 29 4.64 1.81 11.48
CA CYS A 29 3.21 1.84 11.83
C CYS A 29 2.37 2.36 10.64
N LEU A 30 2.55 1.78 9.45
CA LEU A 30 1.82 2.24 8.28
C LEU A 30 0.35 1.82 8.37
N LYS A 31 -0.56 2.77 8.10
CA LYS A 31 -1.99 2.53 7.95
C LYS A 31 -2.51 3.20 6.69
N MET A 32 -3.28 2.46 5.92
CA MET A 32 -3.89 2.87 4.66
C MET A 32 -5.39 2.86 4.77
N GLU A 33 -6.05 3.82 4.13
CA GLU A 33 -7.50 3.89 4.05
C GLU A 33 -7.88 4.31 2.63
N PHE A 34 -8.53 3.41 1.90
CA PHE A 34 -8.98 3.66 0.54
C PHE A 34 -10.32 4.40 0.59
N LEU A 35 -10.37 5.58 -0.02
CA LEU A 35 -11.52 6.47 0.01
C LEU A 35 -12.05 6.70 -1.41
N GLN A 36 -13.37 6.67 -1.53
CA GLN A 36 -14.07 7.04 -2.74
C GLN A 36 -14.63 8.47 -2.61
N ALA A 37 -14.13 9.39 -3.42
CA ALA A 37 -14.78 10.69 -3.62
C ALA A 37 -15.83 10.58 -4.74
N GLY A 38 -17.10 10.86 -4.41
CA GLY A 38 -18.24 10.82 -5.34
C GLY A 38 -19.08 9.53 -5.26
N ASN A 39 -20.23 9.52 -5.93
CA ASN A 39 -21.30 8.55 -5.65
C ASN A 39 -21.24 7.21 -6.40
N THR A 40 -20.37 7.03 -7.40
CA THR A 40 -20.28 5.77 -8.18
C THR A 40 -18.88 5.55 -8.74
N GLY A 41 -18.07 4.68 -8.12
CA GLY A 41 -16.74 4.35 -8.66
C GLY A 41 -15.85 3.51 -7.76
N LEU A 42 -14.68 3.15 -8.28
CA LEU A 42 -13.57 2.61 -7.48
C LEU A 42 -13.01 3.70 -6.55
N PRO A 43 -12.34 3.34 -5.43
CA PRO A 43 -11.61 4.31 -4.63
C PRO A 43 -10.64 5.10 -5.53
N ASN A 44 -10.71 6.42 -5.43
CA ASN A 44 -9.89 7.36 -6.20
C ASN A 44 -8.91 8.14 -5.32
N THR A 45 -8.97 7.91 -4.01
CA THR A 45 -8.13 8.55 -3.00
C THR A 45 -7.60 7.49 -2.03
N LEU A 46 -6.35 7.61 -1.62
CA LEU A 46 -5.74 6.83 -0.54
C LEU A 46 -5.28 7.81 0.56
N SER A 47 -5.80 7.63 1.76
CA SER A 47 -5.28 8.28 2.96
C SER A 47 -4.24 7.35 3.59
N LEU A 48 -3.04 7.86 3.76
CA LEU A 48 -1.91 7.14 4.34
C LEU A 48 -1.52 7.80 5.65
N PHE A 49 -1.42 7.01 6.72
CA PHE A 49 -0.98 7.43 8.04
C PHE A 49 0.27 6.63 8.39
N TYR A 50 1.26 7.28 8.98
CA TYR A 50 2.53 6.64 9.32
C TYR A 50 3.28 7.45 10.37
N ILE A 51 4.26 6.84 11.01
CA ILE A 51 5.26 7.54 11.81
C ILE A 51 6.53 7.67 10.97
N ASP A 52 6.99 8.91 10.79
CA ASP A 52 8.23 9.22 10.10
C ASP A 52 9.44 9.01 11.05
N SER A 53 10.22 7.97 10.81
CA SER A 53 11.41 7.64 11.60
C SER A 53 12.68 8.33 11.10
N SER A 54 12.64 9.05 9.97
CA SER A 54 13.78 9.85 9.52
C SER A 54 14.09 11.02 10.45
N ASN A 55 13.10 11.49 11.22
CA ASN A 55 13.27 12.48 12.27
C ASN A 55 13.11 11.84 13.65
N LYS A 56 14.23 11.53 14.31
CA LYS A 56 14.25 10.92 15.65
C LYS A 56 13.55 11.75 16.74
N LEU A 57 13.38 13.07 16.55
CA LEU A 57 12.64 13.92 17.49
C LEU A 57 11.12 13.77 17.35
N LYS A 58 10.66 13.19 16.23
CA LYS A 58 9.24 13.00 15.91
C LYS A 58 8.87 11.53 15.73
N SER A 59 9.72 10.60 16.13
CA SER A 59 9.53 9.15 16.03
C SER A 59 8.48 8.60 17.01
N SER A 60 7.43 9.37 17.29
CA SER A 60 6.25 8.99 18.06
C SER A 60 4.99 9.72 17.56
N TYR A 61 5.14 10.68 16.65
CA TYR A 61 4.03 11.46 16.10
C TYR A 61 3.59 10.88 14.77
N TRP A 62 2.31 10.54 14.71
CA TRP A 62 1.66 10.21 13.46
C TRP A 62 1.64 11.43 12.53
N THR A 63 1.95 11.17 11.27
CA THR A 63 1.71 12.09 10.17
C THR A 63 0.88 11.39 9.10
N ASN A 64 0.45 12.16 8.10
CA ASN A 64 -0.38 11.64 7.04
C ASN A 64 0.00 12.21 5.66
N ALA A 65 -0.42 11.48 4.65
CA ALA A 65 -0.40 11.90 3.27
C ALA A 65 -1.72 11.50 2.60
N THR A 66 -2.12 12.27 1.60
CA THR A 66 -3.23 11.95 0.71
C THR A 66 -2.67 11.71 -0.67
N LEU A 67 -3.09 10.62 -1.28
CA LEU A 67 -2.71 10.25 -2.63
C LEU A 67 -3.95 10.13 -3.50
N SER A 68 -3.87 10.58 -4.75
CA SER A 68 -4.84 10.21 -5.77
C SER A 68 -4.49 8.85 -6.37
N ILE A 69 -5.52 8.10 -6.76
CA ILE A 69 -5.40 6.78 -7.36
C ILE A 69 -5.85 6.87 -8.82
N LYS A 70 -4.96 6.48 -9.74
CA LYS A 70 -5.28 6.34 -11.17
C LYS A 70 -5.08 4.90 -11.60
N VAL A 71 -6.17 4.26 -12.04
CA VAL A 71 -6.13 2.90 -12.60
C VAL A 71 -5.99 3.00 -14.13
N ALA A 72 -5.07 2.22 -14.69
CA ALA A 72 -4.89 2.07 -16.13
C ALA A 72 -5.14 0.61 -16.50
N GLU A 73 -6.37 0.29 -16.89
CA GLU A 73 -6.84 -1.09 -17.16
C GLU A 73 -6.05 -1.76 -18.29
N SER A 74 -5.75 -1.04 -19.38
CA SER A 74 -4.98 -1.56 -20.51
C SER A 74 -3.54 -1.96 -20.15
N GLU A 75 -3.01 -1.40 -19.08
CA GLU A 75 -1.66 -1.66 -18.58
C GLU A 75 -1.66 -2.52 -17.31
N ASN A 76 -2.85 -2.95 -16.88
CA ASN A 76 -3.10 -3.65 -15.62
C ASN A 76 -2.34 -3.01 -14.44
N SER A 77 -2.42 -1.68 -14.32
CA SER A 77 -1.58 -0.93 -13.37
C SER A 77 -2.36 0.12 -12.60
N VAL A 78 -1.84 0.48 -11.44
CA VAL A 78 -2.32 1.56 -10.59
C VAL A 78 -1.18 2.53 -10.31
N THR A 79 -1.46 3.82 -10.42
CA THR A 79 -0.53 4.88 -10.06
C THR A 79 -1.09 5.64 -8.87
N PHE A 80 -0.29 5.75 -7.82
CA PHE A 80 -0.56 6.59 -6.66
C PHE A 80 0.24 7.87 -6.79
N THR A 81 -0.42 9.03 -6.68
CA THR A 81 0.25 10.34 -6.72
C THR A 81 -0.03 11.10 -5.45
N PHE A 82 1.02 11.49 -4.74
CA PHE A 82 0.91 12.29 -3.52
C PHE A 82 0.37 13.69 -3.84
N THR A 83 -0.84 13.98 -3.39
CA THR A 83 -1.50 15.28 -3.59
C THR A 83 -1.41 16.16 -2.35
N ARG A 84 -1.22 15.57 -1.17
CA ARG A 84 -0.96 16.27 0.10
C ARG A 84 -0.01 15.45 0.97
N ALA A 85 0.96 16.10 1.59
CA ALA A 85 1.84 15.50 2.59
C ALA A 85 2.50 16.62 3.42
N ASN A 86 2.81 16.35 4.69
CA ASN A 86 3.60 17.28 5.49
C ASN A 86 5.04 17.44 4.99
N LYS A 87 5.58 16.38 4.39
CA LYS A 87 6.91 16.37 3.79
C LYS A 87 6.84 16.80 2.33
N THR A 88 7.53 17.89 2.01
CA THR A 88 7.57 18.46 0.66
C THR A 88 8.19 17.52 -0.37
N GLU A 89 9.14 16.67 0.02
CA GLU A 89 9.74 15.64 -0.85
C GLU A 89 8.74 14.61 -1.37
N LEU A 90 7.62 14.42 -0.67
CA LEU A 90 6.56 13.51 -1.10
C LEU A 90 5.58 14.19 -2.06
N MET A 91 5.41 15.50 -2.00
CA MET A 91 4.43 16.22 -2.82
C MET A 91 4.69 16.04 -4.32
N GLY A 92 3.68 15.56 -5.06
CA GLY A 92 3.77 15.31 -6.51
C GLY A 92 4.50 14.03 -6.89
N ARG A 93 5.13 13.32 -5.94
CA ARG A 93 5.73 12.01 -6.20
C ARG A 93 4.65 11.03 -6.67
N ASN A 94 5.00 10.20 -7.65
CA ASN A 94 4.15 9.13 -8.13
C ASN A 94 4.83 7.76 -7.97
N VAL A 95 4.03 6.76 -7.66
CA VAL A 95 4.47 5.36 -7.56
C VAL A 95 3.50 4.51 -8.36
N LYS A 96 4.04 3.81 -9.36
CA LYS A 96 3.26 2.95 -10.24
C LYS A 96 3.48 1.49 -9.88
N TYR A 97 2.40 0.77 -9.65
CA TYR A 97 2.39 -0.66 -9.46
C TYR A 97 1.68 -1.37 -10.61
N VAL A 98 2.22 -2.50 -11.04
CA VAL A 98 1.57 -3.43 -11.95
C VAL A 98 0.84 -4.46 -11.10
N LEU A 99 -0.43 -4.72 -11.40
CA LEU A 99 -1.20 -5.78 -10.78
C LEU A 99 -0.75 -7.11 -11.36
N LEU A 100 -0.25 -8.01 -10.50
CA LEU A 100 0.18 -9.34 -10.92
C LEU A 100 -0.95 -10.36 -10.73
N LYS A 101 -1.65 -10.25 -9.60
CA LYS A 101 -2.62 -11.27 -9.18
C LYS A 101 -3.78 -10.60 -8.45
N THR A 102 -4.99 -11.04 -8.76
CA THR A 102 -6.17 -10.80 -7.92
C THR A 102 -6.90 -12.12 -7.76
N LEU A 103 -7.09 -12.56 -6.52
CA LEU A 103 -7.79 -13.78 -6.19
C LEU A 103 -8.92 -13.47 -5.21
N ASN A 104 -10.05 -14.13 -5.44
CA ASN A 104 -11.16 -14.16 -4.52
C ASN A 104 -11.44 -15.63 -4.21
N ASN A 105 -11.34 -16.03 -2.94
CA ASN A 105 -11.69 -17.37 -2.51
C ASN A 105 -13.15 -17.40 -2.02
N GLN A 106 -13.77 -18.58 -2.06
CA GLN A 106 -15.17 -18.80 -1.67
C GLN A 106 -15.48 -18.38 -0.22
N ASP A 107 -14.46 -18.30 0.64
CA ASP A 107 -14.57 -17.90 2.06
C ASP A 107 -14.50 -16.37 2.29
N TYR A 108 -14.90 -15.56 1.30
CA TYR A 108 -14.85 -14.09 1.36
C TYR A 108 -13.45 -13.51 1.60
N SER A 109 -12.41 -14.29 1.30
CA SER A 109 -11.03 -13.84 1.40
C SER A 109 -10.56 -13.28 0.06
N PHE A 110 -10.08 -12.04 0.07
CA PHE A 110 -9.59 -11.34 -1.11
C PHE A 110 -8.08 -11.13 -1.01
N CYS A 111 -7.39 -11.31 -2.13
CA CYS A 111 -5.97 -11.04 -2.24
C CYS A 111 -5.66 -10.27 -3.51
N SER A 112 -4.87 -9.21 -3.41
CA SER A 112 -4.23 -8.56 -4.53
C SER A 112 -2.73 -8.49 -4.32
N ILE A 113 -1.97 -8.88 -5.35
CA ILE A 113 -0.52 -8.75 -5.37
C ILE A 113 -0.16 -7.78 -6.47
N LEU A 114 0.47 -6.67 -6.08
CA LEU A 114 1.00 -5.68 -6.98
C LEU A 114 2.53 -5.64 -6.90
N GLN A 115 3.20 -5.24 -7.97
CA GLN A 115 4.66 -5.06 -7.98
C GLN A 115 4.98 -3.65 -8.45
N THR A 116 5.91 -2.96 -7.80
CA THR A 116 6.43 -1.68 -8.31
C THR A 116 6.95 -1.85 -9.73
N SER A 117 6.63 -0.91 -10.61
CA SER A 117 7.03 -0.99 -12.02
C SER A 117 8.54 -1.07 -12.19
N LYS A 118 9.00 -1.85 -13.17
CA LYS A 118 10.44 -1.97 -13.51
C LYS A 118 11.06 -0.58 -13.72
N GLY A 119 12.24 -0.37 -13.14
CA GLY A 119 12.97 0.91 -13.19
C GLY A 119 12.67 1.86 -12.02
N GLN A 120 11.73 1.53 -11.13
CA GLN A 120 11.60 2.22 -9.84
C GLN A 120 12.74 1.77 -8.89
N PRO A 121 13.31 2.67 -8.07
CA PRO A 121 14.52 2.40 -7.29
C PRO A 121 14.32 1.33 -6.20
N ASN A 122 13.09 1.11 -5.74
CA ASN A 122 12.78 0.16 -4.68
C ASN A 122 11.78 -0.87 -5.20
N CYS A 123 12.29 -2.02 -5.64
CA CYS A 123 11.43 -3.12 -6.01
C CYS A 123 10.66 -3.65 -4.79
N SER A 124 9.34 -3.75 -4.88
CA SER A 124 8.53 -4.40 -3.85
C SER A 124 7.29 -5.08 -4.42
N TYR A 125 6.90 -6.17 -3.78
CA TYR A 125 5.58 -6.77 -3.90
C TYR A 125 4.66 -6.23 -2.80
N TRP A 126 3.55 -5.64 -3.20
CA TRP A 126 2.48 -5.15 -2.34
C TRP A 126 1.38 -6.21 -2.27
N VAL A 127 1.26 -6.86 -1.11
CA VAL A 127 0.27 -7.89 -0.85
C VAL A 127 -0.85 -7.29 -0.01
N LEU A 128 -2.00 -7.06 -0.63
CA LEU A 128 -3.21 -6.60 0.03
C LEU A 128 -4.11 -7.82 0.28
N VAL A 129 -4.33 -8.17 1.54
CA VAL A 129 -5.12 -9.35 1.93
C VAL A 129 -6.26 -8.94 2.84
N MET A 130 -7.48 -9.28 2.45
CA MET A 130 -8.65 -9.25 3.33
C MET A 130 -8.99 -10.70 3.67
N SER A 131 -8.62 -11.15 4.86
CA SER A 131 -8.94 -12.48 5.39
C SER A 131 -9.51 -12.33 6.80
N ARG A 132 -10.22 -13.35 7.28
CA ARG A 132 -10.66 -13.36 8.68
C ARG A 132 -9.49 -13.75 9.60
N GLY A 133 -9.21 -12.93 10.60
CA GLY A 133 -8.29 -13.28 11.71
C GLY A 133 -6.81 -13.00 11.43
N GLY A 134 -6.50 -12.09 10.51
CA GLY A 134 -5.17 -11.49 10.35
C GLY A 134 -4.13 -12.38 9.69
N VAL A 135 -4.45 -13.66 9.50
CA VAL A 135 -3.54 -14.63 8.88
C VAL A 135 -3.50 -14.43 7.38
N VAL A 136 -2.29 -14.21 6.86
CA VAL A 136 -2.01 -14.15 5.43
C VAL A 136 -1.85 -15.58 4.92
N PRO A 137 -2.74 -16.07 4.05
CA PRO A 137 -2.64 -17.44 3.57
C PRO A 137 -1.52 -17.57 2.53
N GLU A 138 -0.89 -18.76 2.46
CA GLU A 138 0.26 -19.02 1.57
C GLU A 138 -0.06 -18.74 0.09
N TRP A 139 -1.29 -18.98 -0.35
CA TRP A 139 -1.73 -18.72 -1.73
C TRP A 139 -1.78 -17.22 -2.09
N CYS A 140 -1.75 -16.35 -1.08
CA CYS A 140 -1.74 -14.88 -1.19
C CYS A 140 -0.32 -14.30 -1.07
N LEU A 141 0.71 -15.07 -1.40
CA LEU A 141 2.09 -14.60 -1.50
C LEU A 141 2.56 -14.60 -2.96
N PRO A 142 3.57 -13.79 -3.32
CA PRO A 142 4.18 -13.86 -4.64
C PRO A 142 4.83 -15.22 -4.86
N ASP A 143 4.60 -15.85 -6.03
CA ASP A 143 5.13 -17.18 -6.33
C ASP A 143 6.68 -17.19 -6.39
N THR A 144 7.26 -16.08 -6.83
CA THR A 144 8.71 -15.84 -6.84
C THR A 144 8.99 -14.39 -6.45
N ILE A 145 9.99 -14.20 -5.59
CA ILE A 145 10.46 -12.87 -5.17
C ILE A 145 11.79 -12.63 -5.89
N GLU A 146 11.80 -11.64 -6.78
CA GLU A 146 13.02 -11.19 -7.45
C GLU A 146 14.08 -10.74 -6.43
N GLN A 147 15.36 -11.04 -6.71
CA GLN A 147 16.46 -10.72 -5.80
C GLN A 147 16.53 -9.21 -5.53
N GLY A 148 16.55 -8.83 -4.25
CA GLY A 148 16.57 -7.44 -3.82
C GLY A 148 15.19 -6.77 -3.75
N CYS A 149 14.13 -7.46 -4.20
CA CYS A 149 12.75 -7.04 -3.95
C CYS A 149 12.31 -7.49 -2.56
N LYS A 150 11.45 -6.69 -1.94
CA LYS A 150 10.83 -7.02 -0.65
C LYS A 150 9.34 -7.26 -0.80
N VAL A 151 8.75 -7.94 0.18
CA VAL A 151 7.30 -8.13 0.28
C VAL A 151 6.77 -7.23 1.37
N GLU A 152 5.75 -6.44 1.07
CA GLU A 152 5.04 -5.58 2.00
C GLU A 152 3.60 -6.08 2.10
N ILE A 153 3.20 -6.48 3.31
CA ILE A 153 1.91 -7.09 3.56
C ILE A 153 1.00 -6.10 4.27
N TYR A 154 -0.24 -6.03 3.81
CA TYR A 154 -1.26 -5.12 4.33
C TYR A 154 -2.59 -5.85 4.53
N ASN A 155 -3.08 -5.88 5.77
CA ASN A 155 -4.32 -6.54 6.15
C ASN A 155 -5.23 -5.66 7.05
N PRO A 156 -6.52 -5.99 7.20
CA PRO A 156 -7.46 -5.21 8.03
C PRO A 156 -7.24 -5.28 9.54
N ASP A 157 -6.50 -6.28 10.02
CA ASP A 157 -6.30 -6.48 11.45
C ASP A 157 -5.09 -5.67 11.94
N GLU A 158 -5.28 -4.91 13.02
CA GLU A 158 -4.21 -4.20 13.70
C GLU A 158 -3.42 -5.23 14.53
N THR A 159 -2.23 -5.61 14.05
CA THR A 159 -1.30 -6.51 14.75
C THR A 159 -0.27 -5.75 15.56
#